data_AF-A0A372JDG7-F1
#
_entry.id   AF-A0A372JDG7-F1
#
_cell.length_a   1.000
_cell.length_b   1.000
_cell.length_c   1.000
_cell.angle_alpha   90.00
_cell.angle_beta   90.00
_cell.angle_gamma   90.00
#
_symmetry.space_group_name_H-M   'P 1'
#
loop_
_entity.id
_entity.type
_entity.pdbx_description
1 polymer ?
#
loop_
_entity_poly.entity_id
_entity_poly.type
_entity_poly.pdbx_seq_one_letter_code
_entity_poly.pdbx_strand_id
1 'polypeptide(L)'
;MRVFWRRPSADLALVAGLVYLNQALFTVYVLREHGGDVSFVASYLPSGWFALADGPAMRAFASHVPAPGLLAPSVLRVQAFLELPFVLLAYGVVLRRLSVRWYRRMLDGPPLWAASATYTTVFCLVEQHFSNPYTDADIAIRIASAVITPLWIGWTTRHDPAAERPLGVVGLVAFGAFTWALGQLVLTVYDTALLYNLGHLPGRLPSALVASAVLVGARVVADRYGERGEPGVAVRTVTAGLRWALVLFFVPALAVRYGVNLGLALPSAAAGLAVCVAAALLAVREALRGQNRVRVAGWCGQMARAAGVGGVAGLVARHAASDAYYEAALLRSAAVAFLAAVLVCAGTDRPCAGTDRLSRPADAARRRS
;
A
#
# COMPACT_ATOMS: atom_id res chain seq x y z
N MET A 1 -19.71 18.82 -8.65
CA MET A 1 -18.23 18.73 -8.58
C MET A 1 -17.61 18.75 -7.17
N ARG A 2 -18.33 19.08 -6.08
CA ARG A 2 -17.72 19.25 -4.73
C ARG A 2 -17.32 17.97 -3.96
N VAL A 3 -17.61 16.76 -4.46
CA VAL A 3 -17.43 15.49 -3.70
C VAL A 3 -16.24 14.64 -4.19
N PHE A 4 -15.70 14.90 -5.39
CA PHE A 4 -14.63 14.06 -5.94
C PHE A 4 -13.27 14.26 -5.25
N TRP A 5 -12.98 15.49 -4.84
CA TRP A 5 -11.72 15.92 -4.17
C TRP A 5 -11.61 15.54 -2.69
N ARG A 6 -12.39 14.56 -2.22
CA ARG A 6 -12.41 14.13 -0.80
C ARG A 6 -12.22 12.62 -0.67
N ARG A 7 -11.38 12.04 -1.53
CA ARG A 7 -11.07 10.61 -1.50
C ARG A 7 -9.56 10.45 -1.50
N PRO A 8 -8.98 9.62 -0.61
CA PRO A 8 -7.53 9.44 -0.58
C PRO A 8 -6.98 8.84 -1.88
N SER A 9 -7.81 8.14 -2.66
CA SER A 9 -7.41 7.67 -3.99
C SER A 9 -7.26 8.79 -5.01
N ALA A 10 -8.05 9.86 -4.88
CA ALA A 10 -7.92 11.04 -5.74
C ALA A 10 -6.69 11.87 -5.33
N ASP A 11 -6.47 12.03 -4.02
CA ASP A 11 -5.25 12.67 -3.51
C ASP A 11 -3.99 11.89 -3.93
N LEU A 12 -4.01 10.55 -3.84
CA LEU A 12 -2.91 9.71 -4.31
C LEU A 12 -2.65 9.88 -5.81
N ALA A 13 -3.71 9.90 -6.63
CA ALA A 13 -3.58 10.12 -8.06
C ALA A 13 -3.03 11.52 -8.39
N LEU A 14 -3.45 12.54 -7.63
CA LEU A 14 -2.91 13.90 -7.74
C LEU A 14 -1.41 13.92 -7.41
N VAL A 15 -1.00 13.36 -6.28
CA VAL A 15 0.43 13.33 -5.89
C VAL A 15 1.25 12.53 -6.89
N ALA A 16 0.76 11.37 -7.35
CA ALA A 16 1.43 10.59 -8.40
C ALA A 16 1.58 11.40 -9.71
N GLY A 17 0.54 12.15 -10.10
CA GLY A 17 0.59 13.07 -11.23
C GLY A 17 1.63 14.18 -11.06
N LEU A 18 1.72 14.77 -9.86
CA LEU A 18 2.73 15.78 -9.54
C LEU A 18 4.16 15.20 -9.55
N VAL A 19 4.34 13.96 -9.12
CA VAL A 19 5.62 13.24 -9.19
C VAL A 19 6.03 13.04 -10.65
N TYR A 20 5.13 12.58 -11.53
CA TYR A 20 5.44 12.46 -12.96
C TYR A 20 5.66 13.81 -13.66
N LEU A 21 4.92 14.84 -13.25
CA LEU A 21 5.15 16.20 -13.74
C LEU A 21 6.56 16.67 -13.35
N ASN A 22 6.95 16.52 -12.09
CA ASN A 22 8.31 16.82 -11.65
C ASN A 22 9.35 16.07 -12.49
N GLN A 23 9.10 14.79 -12.76
CA GLN A 23 10.01 13.96 -13.54
C GLN A 23 10.16 14.44 -14.99
N ALA A 24 9.07 14.88 -15.62
CA ALA A 24 9.13 15.48 -16.95
C ALA A 24 9.92 16.80 -16.93
N LEU A 25 9.69 17.65 -15.92
CA LEU A 25 10.42 18.92 -15.75
C LEU A 25 11.92 18.69 -15.48
N PHE A 26 12.27 17.70 -14.67
CA PHE A 26 13.64 17.26 -14.46
C PHE A 26 14.30 16.83 -15.77
N THR A 27 13.60 16.02 -16.56
CA THR A 27 14.12 15.56 -17.85
C THR A 27 14.40 16.74 -18.77
N VAL A 28 13.47 17.72 -18.83
CA VAL A 28 13.69 18.96 -19.59
C VAL A 28 14.90 19.75 -19.07
N TYR A 29 15.02 19.92 -17.76
CA TYR A 29 16.14 20.62 -17.13
C TYR A 29 17.47 20.00 -17.54
N VAL A 30 17.61 18.68 -17.41
CA VAL A 30 18.86 17.99 -17.75
C VAL A 30 19.15 18.05 -19.25
N LEU A 31 18.14 17.88 -20.11
CA LEU A 31 18.34 18.00 -21.56
C LEU A 31 18.77 19.40 -21.99
N ARG A 32 18.28 20.46 -21.32
CA ARG A 32 18.51 21.85 -21.71
C ARG A 32 19.75 22.47 -21.08
N GLU A 33 20.00 22.19 -19.79
CA GLU A 33 21.10 22.80 -19.02
C GLU A 33 22.35 21.92 -18.95
N HIS A 34 22.19 20.60 -19.06
CA HIS A 34 23.28 19.63 -18.91
C HIS A 34 23.48 18.76 -20.15
N GLY A 35 22.82 19.08 -21.27
CA GLY A 35 22.96 18.35 -22.53
C GLY A 35 22.54 16.88 -22.46
N GLY A 36 21.72 16.49 -21.48
CA GLY A 36 21.35 15.11 -21.21
C GLY A 36 22.31 14.36 -20.27
N ASP A 37 23.38 15.00 -19.80
CA ASP A 37 24.30 14.39 -18.84
C ASP A 37 23.78 14.53 -17.40
N VAL A 38 23.66 13.41 -16.71
CA VAL A 38 23.21 13.32 -15.31
C VAL A 38 24.38 13.16 -14.34
N SER A 39 25.62 13.10 -14.82
CA SER A 39 26.82 12.82 -14.02
C SER A 39 26.98 13.76 -12.82
N PHE A 40 26.60 15.03 -12.97
CA PHE A 40 26.68 16.06 -11.92
C PHE A 40 25.87 15.74 -10.66
N VAL A 41 24.85 14.89 -10.76
CA VAL A 41 24.01 14.45 -9.63
C VAL A 41 24.09 12.93 -9.40
N ALA A 42 24.22 12.15 -10.48
CA ALA A 42 24.26 10.70 -10.42
C ALA A 42 25.50 10.17 -9.68
N SER A 43 26.62 10.91 -9.66
CA SER A 43 27.84 10.51 -8.95
C SER A 43 27.67 10.34 -7.44
N TYR A 44 26.61 10.92 -6.86
CA TYR A 44 26.31 10.85 -5.43
C TYR A 44 25.34 9.70 -5.06
N LEU A 45 24.78 9.01 -6.06
CA LEU A 45 23.71 8.04 -5.87
C LEU A 45 24.12 6.64 -6.37
N PRO A 46 23.51 5.57 -5.83
CA PRO A 46 23.73 4.22 -6.33
C PRO A 46 23.38 4.08 -7.83
N SER A 47 23.94 3.05 -8.48
CA SER A 47 23.58 2.71 -9.85
C SER A 47 22.08 2.44 -10.01
N GLY A 48 21.51 2.76 -11.17
CA GLY A 48 20.10 2.52 -11.47
C GLY A 48 19.19 3.74 -11.27
N TRP A 49 19.75 4.90 -10.94
CA TRP A 49 19.06 6.19 -10.98
C TRP A 49 19.27 6.89 -12.34
N PHE A 50 18.33 7.76 -12.69
CA PHE A 50 18.40 8.70 -13.82
C PHE A 50 18.44 8.11 -15.23
N ALA A 51 17.51 7.23 -15.59
CA ALA A 51 17.23 6.91 -16.98
C ALA A 51 16.31 7.98 -17.61
N LEU A 52 16.90 8.95 -18.31
CA LEU A 52 16.14 10.03 -18.97
C LEU A 52 15.21 9.51 -20.09
N ALA A 53 14.06 10.15 -20.24
CA ALA A 53 13.22 9.94 -21.42
C ALA A 53 13.69 10.87 -22.55
N ASP A 54 14.60 10.40 -23.40
CA ASP A 54 15.27 11.22 -24.41
C ASP A 54 14.73 11.01 -25.85
N GLY A 55 13.42 10.85 -25.97
CA GLY A 55 12.76 10.68 -27.27
C GLY A 55 12.48 12.00 -28.01
N PRO A 56 12.15 11.95 -29.32
CA PRO A 56 11.85 13.15 -30.11
C PRO A 56 10.77 14.05 -29.51
N ALA A 57 9.72 13.45 -28.94
CA ALA A 57 8.64 14.19 -28.28
C ALA A 57 9.13 14.96 -27.04
N MET A 58 10.00 14.36 -26.21
CA MET A 58 10.55 15.03 -25.03
C MET A 58 11.52 16.14 -25.43
N ARG A 59 12.36 15.91 -26.44
CA ARG A 59 13.26 16.94 -26.97
C ARG A 59 12.49 18.12 -27.56
N ALA A 60 11.41 17.87 -28.29
CA ALA A 60 10.52 18.89 -28.79
C ALA A 60 9.82 19.65 -27.65
N PHE A 61 9.35 18.96 -26.61
CA PHE A 61 8.79 19.63 -25.43
C PHE A 61 9.83 20.52 -24.74
N ALA A 62 11.04 20.00 -24.54
CA ALA A 62 12.14 20.72 -23.90
C ALA A 62 12.55 22.00 -24.65
N SER A 63 12.48 22.00 -25.98
CA SER A 63 12.83 23.17 -26.79
C SER A 63 11.87 24.35 -26.63
N HIS A 64 10.66 24.12 -26.11
CA HIS A 64 9.65 25.16 -25.89
C HIS A 64 9.71 25.78 -24.49
N VAL A 65 10.63 25.33 -23.62
CA VAL A 65 10.80 25.90 -22.28
C VAL A 65 11.80 27.06 -22.34
N PRO A 66 11.37 28.32 -22.11
CA PRO A 66 12.21 29.50 -22.35
C PRO A 66 13.26 29.75 -21.27
N ALA A 67 13.00 29.34 -20.02
CA ALA A 67 13.89 29.54 -18.88
C ALA A 67 14.16 28.22 -18.14
N PRO A 68 14.82 27.24 -18.79
CA PRO A 68 15.07 25.91 -18.24
C PRO A 68 15.81 25.93 -16.89
N GLY A 69 16.70 26.91 -16.63
CA GLY A 69 17.36 27.06 -15.33
C GLY A 69 16.40 27.23 -14.13
N LEU A 70 15.18 27.75 -14.33
CA LEU A 70 14.17 27.83 -13.27
C LEU A 70 13.64 26.46 -12.82
N LEU A 71 13.89 25.41 -13.61
CA LEU A 71 13.52 24.03 -13.30
C LEU A 71 14.54 23.34 -12.41
N ALA A 72 15.65 23.97 -12.01
CA ALA A 72 16.64 23.36 -11.13
C ALA A 72 16.01 22.70 -9.87
N PRO A 73 15.01 23.28 -9.18
CA PRO A 73 14.34 22.64 -8.04
C PRO A 73 13.70 21.27 -8.34
N SER A 74 13.46 20.91 -9.60
CA SER A 74 12.98 19.57 -9.95
C SER A 74 14.00 18.47 -9.67
N VAL A 75 15.28 18.83 -9.56
CA VAL A 75 16.37 17.94 -9.13
C VAL A 75 16.28 17.73 -7.62
N LEU A 76 15.84 16.54 -7.22
CA LEU A 76 15.73 15.98 -5.86
C LEU A 76 14.75 16.70 -4.92
N ARG A 77 14.71 18.03 -4.92
CA ARG A 77 13.98 18.88 -3.96
C ARG A 77 12.47 18.75 -4.02
N VAL A 78 11.86 18.88 -5.20
CA VAL A 78 10.39 18.72 -5.33
C VAL A 78 9.98 17.29 -4.97
N GLN A 79 10.78 16.30 -5.34
CA GLN A 79 10.49 14.91 -4.97
C GLN A 79 10.61 14.67 -3.46
N ALA A 80 11.61 15.26 -2.80
CA ALA A 80 11.78 15.20 -1.35
C ALA A 80 10.52 15.66 -0.59
N PHE A 81 9.77 16.61 -1.17
CA PHE A 81 8.47 17.04 -0.65
C PHE A 81 7.36 16.01 -0.91
N LEU A 82 7.29 15.45 -2.11
CA LEU A 82 6.15 14.64 -2.60
C LEU A 82 6.19 13.16 -2.18
N GLU A 83 7.35 12.62 -1.80
CA GLU A 83 7.49 11.21 -1.42
C GLU A 83 6.65 10.83 -0.20
N LEU A 84 6.70 11.64 0.85
CA LEU A 84 5.97 11.37 2.09
C LEU A 84 4.43 11.29 1.89
N PRO A 85 3.77 12.29 1.26
CA PRO A 85 2.34 12.20 1.01
C PRO A 85 2.01 11.04 0.06
N PHE A 86 2.86 10.74 -0.94
CA PHE A 86 2.65 9.61 -1.84
C PHE A 86 2.56 8.28 -1.06
N VAL A 87 3.54 8.00 -0.20
CA VAL A 87 3.60 6.75 0.56
C VAL A 87 2.46 6.65 1.59
N LEU A 88 2.18 7.72 2.34
CA LEU A 88 1.13 7.72 3.36
C LEU A 88 -0.28 7.62 2.74
N LEU A 89 -0.52 8.28 1.61
CA LEU A 89 -1.78 8.16 0.88
C LEU A 89 -1.96 6.76 0.28
N ALA A 90 -0.90 6.16 -0.27
CA ALA A 90 -0.96 4.77 -0.76
C ALA A 90 -1.36 3.80 0.36
N TYR A 91 -0.74 3.94 1.54
CA TYR A 91 -1.11 3.17 2.72
C TYR A 91 -2.57 3.42 3.13
N GLY A 92 -2.97 4.69 3.16
CA GLY A 92 -4.32 5.10 3.51
C GLY A 92 -5.39 4.56 2.58
N VAL A 93 -5.12 4.48 1.27
CA VAL A 93 -6.03 3.88 0.28
C VAL A 93 -6.27 2.40 0.57
N VAL A 94 -5.20 1.64 0.89
CA VAL A 94 -5.31 0.22 1.28
C VAL A 94 -6.12 0.09 2.57
N LEU A 95 -5.77 0.85 3.61
CA LEU A 95 -6.43 0.77 4.91
C LEU A 95 -7.91 1.16 4.82
N ARG A 96 -8.24 2.20 4.04
CA ARG A 96 -9.63 2.63 3.80
C ARG A 96 -10.44 1.56 3.09
N ARG A 97 -9.84 0.82 2.15
CA ARG A 97 -10.53 -0.26 1.44
C ARG A 97 -10.81 -1.45 2.36
N LEU A 98 -9.93 -1.69 3.33
CA LEU A 98 -10.11 -2.75 4.32
C LEU A 98 -11.12 -2.38 5.42
N SER A 99 -11.01 -1.17 5.96
CA SER A 99 -11.79 -0.69 7.10
C SER A 99 -11.73 0.84 7.19
N VAL A 100 -12.84 1.52 6.89
CA VAL A 100 -12.98 2.98 7.06
C VAL A 100 -12.75 3.42 8.50
N ARG A 101 -13.19 2.61 9.48
CA ARG A 101 -12.99 2.90 10.91
C ARG A 101 -11.51 3.02 11.29
N TRP A 102 -10.68 2.04 10.92
CA TRP A 102 -9.24 2.07 11.17
C TRP A 102 -8.52 3.11 10.33
N TYR A 103 -8.93 3.31 9.08
CA TYR A 103 -8.42 4.41 8.25
C TYR A 103 -8.56 5.75 8.97
N ARG A 104 -9.75 6.09 9.47
CA ARG A 104 -9.96 7.32 10.26
C ARG A 104 -9.12 7.33 11.53
N ARG A 105 -9.10 6.23 12.29
CA ARG A 105 -8.35 6.17 13.56
C ARG A 105 -6.84 6.34 13.36
N MET A 106 -6.28 5.81 12.27
CA MET A 106 -4.85 5.92 11.97
C MET A 106 -4.50 7.27 11.36
N LEU A 107 -5.32 7.76 10.43
CA LEU A 107 -5.02 8.95 9.64
C LEU A 107 -5.64 10.26 10.14
N ASP A 108 -6.33 10.24 11.28
CA ASP A 108 -6.82 11.45 11.96
C ASP A 108 -6.30 11.57 13.41
N GLY A 109 -5.19 10.89 13.72
CA GLY A 109 -4.71 10.79 15.09
C GLY A 109 -3.19 10.73 15.25
N PRO A 110 -2.72 10.46 16.48
CA PRO A 110 -1.30 10.33 16.79
C PRO A 110 -0.52 9.34 15.91
N PRO A 111 -1.09 8.20 15.44
CA PRO A 111 -0.35 7.28 14.58
C PRO A 111 0.11 7.90 13.27
N LEU A 112 -0.66 8.83 12.67
CA LEU A 112 -0.26 9.54 11.46
C LEU A 112 0.97 10.41 11.69
N TRP A 113 0.99 11.15 12.81
CA TRP A 113 2.15 11.96 13.19
C TRP A 113 3.37 11.09 13.49
N ALA A 114 3.18 9.97 14.19
CA ALA A 114 4.26 9.02 14.45
C ALA A 114 4.82 8.43 13.16
N ALA A 115 3.97 7.97 12.23
CA ALA A 115 4.40 7.48 10.92
C ALA A 115 5.10 8.57 10.10
N SER A 116 4.55 9.79 10.08
CA SER A 116 5.16 10.96 9.42
C SER A 116 6.58 11.22 9.94
N ALA A 117 6.74 11.27 11.26
CA ALA A 117 8.03 11.48 11.91
C ALA A 117 8.99 10.32 11.62
N THR A 118 8.59 9.06 11.83
CA THR A 118 9.44 7.89 11.58
C THR A 118 9.87 7.81 10.12
N TYR A 119 8.96 8.06 9.17
CA TYR A 119 9.27 7.97 7.75
C TYR A 119 10.23 9.08 7.33
N THR A 120 9.98 10.30 7.82
CA THR A 120 10.85 11.46 7.58
C THR A 120 12.24 11.21 8.15
N THR A 121 12.36 10.66 9.36
CA THR A 121 13.65 10.28 9.95
C THR A 121 14.39 9.29 9.05
N VAL A 122 13.72 8.23 8.58
CA VAL A 122 14.35 7.27 7.66
C VAL A 122 14.81 7.94 6.37
N PHE A 123 13.98 8.79 5.76
CA PHE A 123 14.39 9.53 4.57
C PHE A 123 15.58 10.46 4.84
N CYS A 124 15.58 11.23 5.93
CA CYS A 124 16.70 12.10 6.27
C CYS A 124 17.99 11.32 6.52
N LEU A 125 17.92 10.13 7.15
CA LEU A 125 19.09 9.26 7.32
C LEU A 125 19.61 8.74 5.97
N VAL A 126 18.72 8.42 5.03
CA VAL A 126 19.10 8.03 3.66
C VAL A 126 19.75 9.20 2.92
N GLU A 127 19.21 10.42 3.02
CA GLU A 127 19.81 11.63 2.42
C GLU A 127 21.21 11.92 3.00
N GLN A 128 21.37 11.76 4.32
CA GLN A 128 22.68 11.91 4.96
C GLN A 128 23.67 10.84 4.47
N HIS A 129 23.21 9.60 4.32
CA HIS A 129 24.05 8.50 3.83
C HIS A 129 24.48 8.70 2.36
N PHE A 130 23.60 9.25 1.52
CA PHE A 130 23.86 9.58 0.11
C PHE A 130 23.97 11.10 -0.08
N SER A 131 24.84 11.73 0.71
CA SER A 131 24.97 13.18 0.71
C SER A 131 25.34 13.72 -0.67
N ASN A 132 24.58 14.70 -1.12
CA ASN A 132 24.73 15.40 -2.40
C ASN A 132 24.64 16.93 -2.17
N PRO A 133 24.87 17.78 -3.19
CA PRO A 133 24.87 19.24 -3.02
C PRO A 133 23.54 19.84 -2.52
N TYR A 134 22.45 19.07 -2.51
CA TYR A 134 21.11 19.51 -2.09
C TYR A 134 20.65 18.91 -0.75
N THR A 135 21.47 18.07 -0.08
CA THR A 135 21.08 17.34 1.15
C THR A 135 20.39 18.23 2.19
N ASP A 136 20.98 19.37 2.53
CA ASP A 136 20.44 20.26 3.57
C ASP A 136 19.07 20.83 3.18
N ALA A 137 18.89 21.18 1.91
CA ALA A 137 17.62 21.65 1.38
C ALA A 137 16.58 20.52 1.37
N ASP A 138 16.96 19.31 0.96
CA ASP A 138 16.08 18.14 0.94
C ASP A 138 15.61 17.76 2.34
N ILE A 139 16.50 17.79 3.35
CA ILE A 139 16.14 17.58 4.76
C ILE A 139 15.14 18.64 5.22
N ALA A 140 15.39 19.93 4.96
CA ALA A 140 14.48 21.00 5.34
C ALA A 140 13.09 20.85 4.68
N ILE A 141 13.06 20.50 3.39
CA ILE A 141 11.84 20.25 2.63
C ILE A 141 11.09 19.02 3.17
N ARG A 142 11.80 17.94 3.52
CA ARG A 142 11.22 16.74 4.12
C ARG A 142 10.60 17.03 5.47
N ILE A 143 11.25 17.83 6.32
CA ILE A 143 10.68 18.29 7.61
C ILE A 143 9.42 19.12 7.37
N ALA A 144 9.43 20.04 6.40
CA ALA A 144 8.23 20.79 6.04
C ALA A 144 7.09 19.87 5.55
N SER A 145 7.41 18.89 4.69
CA SER A 145 6.46 17.87 4.24
C SER A 145 5.93 17.02 5.41
N ALA A 146 6.77 16.72 6.41
CA ALA A 146 6.40 15.96 7.61
C ALA A 146 5.35 16.66 8.48
N VAL A 147 5.23 17.99 8.35
CA VAL A 147 4.19 18.79 9.02
C VAL A 147 2.97 18.98 8.11
N ILE A 148 3.18 19.34 6.83
CA ILE A 148 2.09 19.65 5.90
C ILE A 148 1.28 18.39 5.56
N THR A 149 1.94 17.27 5.32
CA THR A 149 1.32 16.00 4.94
C THR A 149 0.30 15.49 5.95
N PRO A 150 0.62 15.33 7.26
CA PRO A 150 -0.35 14.85 8.23
C PRO A 150 -1.52 15.82 8.44
N LEU A 151 -1.30 17.14 8.33
CA LEU A 151 -2.38 18.12 8.37
C LEU A 151 -3.34 17.96 7.19
N TRP A 152 -2.79 17.83 5.97
CA TRP A 152 -3.59 17.61 4.77
C TRP A 152 -4.35 16.29 4.81
N ILE A 153 -3.68 15.18 5.12
CA ILE A 153 -4.29 13.84 5.21
C ILE A 153 -5.34 13.79 6.33
N GLY A 154 -5.06 14.37 7.49
CA GLY A 154 -6.03 14.45 8.59
C GLY A 154 -7.27 15.22 8.19
N TRP A 155 -7.10 16.36 7.51
CA TRP A 155 -8.22 17.14 6.99
C TRP A 155 -9.05 16.35 5.98
N THR A 156 -8.45 15.68 4.98
CA THR A 156 -9.23 14.90 4.01
C THR A 156 -9.91 13.69 4.66
N THR A 157 -9.26 13.06 5.63
CA THR A 157 -9.77 11.91 6.39
C THR A 157 -11.03 12.26 7.20
N ARG A 158 -11.04 13.42 7.88
CA ARG A 158 -12.24 13.91 8.62
C ARG A 158 -13.44 14.14 7.71
N HIS A 159 -13.18 14.52 6.47
CA HIS A 159 -14.18 14.90 5.49
C HIS A 159 -14.56 13.77 4.51
N ASP A 160 -14.01 12.58 4.68
CA ASP A 160 -14.34 11.41 3.86
C ASP A 160 -15.75 10.90 4.20
N PRO A 161 -16.70 10.92 3.24
CA PRO A 161 -18.10 10.54 3.49
C PRO A 161 -18.31 9.01 3.58
N ALA A 162 -17.25 8.20 3.47
CA ALA A 162 -17.41 6.75 3.46
C ALA A 162 -18.05 6.18 4.73
N ALA A 163 -18.93 5.21 4.55
CA ALA A 163 -19.44 4.36 5.63
C ALA A 163 -18.60 3.08 5.73
N GLU A 164 -18.48 2.53 6.94
CA GLU A 164 -17.91 1.20 7.15
C GLU A 164 -18.78 0.17 6.42
N ARG A 165 -18.13 -0.77 5.73
CA ARG A 165 -18.80 -1.89 5.07
C ARG A 165 -18.09 -3.18 5.49
N PRO A 166 -18.84 -4.21 5.96
CA PRO A 166 -18.23 -5.49 6.26
C PRO A 166 -17.72 -6.15 4.98
N LEU A 167 -16.55 -6.78 5.06
CA LEU A 167 -16.00 -7.54 3.94
C LEU A 167 -16.41 -9.01 4.08
N GLY A 168 -17.20 -9.49 3.14
CA GLY A 168 -17.39 -10.92 2.91
C GLY A 168 -16.19 -11.53 2.18
N VAL A 169 -16.28 -12.82 1.85
CA VAL A 169 -15.21 -13.57 1.15
C VAL A 169 -14.86 -12.92 -0.19
N VAL A 170 -15.87 -12.58 -1.00
CA VAL A 170 -15.66 -11.91 -2.30
C VAL A 170 -15.00 -10.54 -2.11
N GLY A 171 -15.39 -9.82 -1.05
CA GLY A 171 -14.78 -8.56 -0.66
C GLY A 171 -13.29 -8.69 -0.34
N LEU A 172 -12.89 -9.75 0.37
CA LEU A 172 -11.49 -10.03 0.69
C LEU A 172 -10.68 -10.46 -0.54
N VAL A 173 -11.23 -11.30 -1.42
CA VAL A 173 -10.57 -11.67 -2.69
C VAL A 173 -10.35 -10.42 -3.54
N ALA A 174 -11.37 -9.58 -3.68
CA ALA A 174 -11.26 -8.29 -4.37
C ALA A 174 -10.26 -7.35 -3.68
N PHE A 175 -10.20 -7.34 -2.35
CA PHE A 175 -9.19 -6.59 -1.60
C PHE A 175 -7.76 -7.06 -1.89
N GLY A 176 -7.52 -8.37 -1.96
CA GLY A 176 -6.22 -8.94 -2.30
C GLY A 176 -5.78 -8.53 -3.71
N ALA A 177 -6.67 -8.66 -4.70
CA ALA A 177 -6.43 -8.22 -6.07
C ALA A 177 -6.19 -6.70 -6.17
N PHE A 178 -6.98 -5.90 -5.44
CA PHE A 178 -6.82 -4.45 -5.35
C PHE A 178 -5.46 -4.06 -4.77
N THR A 179 -5.04 -4.69 -3.68
CA THR A 179 -3.78 -4.37 -3.00
C THR A 179 -2.58 -4.76 -3.86
N TRP A 180 -2.64 -5.91 -4.53
CA TRP A 180 -1.62 -6.31 -5.51
C TRP A 180 -1.52 -5.29 -6.65
N ALA A 181 -2.65 -4.93 -7.26
CA ALA A 181 -2.69 -3.99 -8.38
C ALA A 181 -2.16 -2.60 -7.98
N LEU A 182 -2.60 -2.09 -6.83
CA LEU A 182 -2.11 -0.81 -6.32
C LEU A 182 -0.60 -0.86 -6.02
N GLY A 183 -0.12 -1.95 -5.41
CA GLY A 183 1.30 -2.14 -5.16
C GLY A 183 2.13 -2.17 -6.45
N GLN A 184 1.66 -2.82 -7.52
CA GLN A 184 2.32 -2.82 -8.82
C GLN A 184 2.40 -1.42 -9.44
N LEU A 185 1.33 -0.62 -9.31
CA LEU A 185 1.33 0.78 -9.75
C LEU A 185 2.29 1.63 -8.93
N VAL A 186 2.33 1.45 -7.60
CA VAL A 186 3.29 2.13 -6.73
C VAL A 186 4.73 1.78 -7.09
N LEU A 187 5.03 0.50 -7.36
CA LEU A 187 6.35 0.07 -7.82
C LEU A 187 6.70 0.65 -9.20
N THR A 188 5.71 0.81 -10.08
CA THR A 188 5.90 1.48 -11.38
C THR A 188 6.25 2.95 -11.20
N VAL A 189 5.54 3.68 -10.35
CA VAL A 189 5.85 5.09 -10.02
C VAL A 189 7.23 5.17 -9.37
N TYR A 190 7.55 4.22 -8.48
CA TYR A 190 8.84 4.16 -7.82
C TYR A 190 9.99 4.04 -8.83
N ASP A 191 9.94 3.04 -9.72
CA ASP A 191 10.95 2.85 -10.75
C ASP A 191 11.00 4.04 -11.71
N THR A 192 9.87 4.39 -12.33
CA THR A 192 9.86 5.31 -13.47
C THR A 192 9.92 6.80 -13.10
N ALA A 193 9.61 7.17 -11.86
CA ALA A 193 9.57 8.57 -11.46
C ALA A 193 10.37 8.85 -10.18
N LEU A 194 10.21 8.06 -9.11
CA LEU A 194 10.94 8.32 -7.86
C LEU A 194 12.44 7.98 -7.95
N LEU A 195 12.87 7.18 -8.93
CA LEU A 195 14.30 6.98 -9.22
C LEU A 195 14.79 7.82 -10.40
N TYR A 196 13.98 8.78 -10.84
CA TYR A 196 14.22 9.58 -12.02
C TYR A 196 14.40 8.79 -13.33
N ASN A 197 13.82 7.59 -13.44
CA ASN A 197 13.95 6.71 -14.62
C ASN A 197 12.78 6.79 -15.60
N LEU A 198 12.42 8.00 -16.08
CA LEU A 198 11.29 8.15 -17.00
C LEU A 198 11.46 7.36 -18.30
N GLY A 199 12.71 7.10 -18.71
CA GLY A 199 13.05 6.24 -19.84
C GLY A 199 12.59 4.78 -19.69
N HIS A 200 12.32 4.31 -18.46
CA HIS A 200 11.76 2.97 -18.22
C HIS A 200 10.24 2.90 -18.48
N LEU A 201 9.55 4.04 -18.59
CA LEU A 201 8.09 4.09 -18.69
C LEU A 201 7.50 3.22 -19.83
N PRO A 202 8.05 3.22 -21.06
CA PRO A 202 7.53 2.36 -22.13
C PRO A 202 7.57 0.87 -21.78
N GLY A 203 8.63 0.41 -21.09
CA GLY A 203 8.76 -0.97 -20.66
C GLY A 203 7.83 -1.35 -19.51
N ARG A 204 7.37 -0.38 -18.70
CA ARG A 204 6.45 -0.59 -17.57
C ARG A 204 4.98 -0.36 -17.91
N LEU A 205 4.69 0.29 -19.04
CA LEU A 205 3.33 0.64 -19.43
C LEU A 205 2.40 -0.59 -19.55
N PRO A 206 2.80 -1.73 -20.17
CA PRO A 206 1.93 -2.89 -20.24
C PRO A 206 1.52 -3.41 -18.86
N SER A 207 2.46 -3.55 -17.93
CA SER A 207 2.18 -3.97 -16.55
C SER A 207 1.31 -2.97 -15.80
N ALA A 208 1.52 -1.66 -16.01
CA ALA A 208 0.72 -0.61 -15.39
C ALA A 208 -0.73 -0.61 -15.90
N LEU A 209 -0.94 -0.91 -17.18
CA LEU A 209 -2.28 -1.04 -17.76
C LEU A 209 -3.01 -2.26 -17.20
N VAL A 210 -2.34 -3.41 -17.12
CA VAL A 210 -2.90 -4.62 -16.50
C VAL A 210 -3.26 -4.37 -15.03
N ALA A 211 -2.34 -3.80 -14.26
CA ALA A 211 -2.58 -3.46 -12.86
C ALA A 211 -3.77 -2.48 -12.73
N SER A 212 -3.85 -1.47 -13.59
CA SER A 212 -4.97 -0.52 -13.61
C SER A 212 -6.30 -1.20 -13.92
N ALA A 213 -6.34 -2.12 -14.89
CA ALA A 213 -7.54 -2.91 -15.21
C ALA A 213 -7.97 -3.80 -14.03
N VAL A 214 -7.02 -4.47 -13.37
CA VAL A 214 -7.29 -5.28 -12.16
C VAL A 214 -7.79 -4.42 -11.01
N LEU A 215 -7.21 -3.22 -10.81
CA LEU A 215 -7.62 -2.28 -9.77
C LEU A 215 -9.08 -1.86 -9.97
N VAL A 216 -9.46 -1.49 -11.20
CA VAL A 216 -10.83 -1.12 -11.57
C VAL A 216 -11.78 -2.30 -11.43
N GLY A 217 -11.39 -3.48 -11.95
CA GLY A 217 -12.19 -4.70 -11.85
C GLY A 217 -12.45 -5.11 -10.40
N ALA A 218 -11.41 -5.15 -9.56
CA ALA A 218 -11.51 -5.43 -8.13
C ALA A 218 -12.44 -4.43 -7.42
N ARG A 219 -12.40 -3.16 -7.81
CA ARG A 219 -13.32 -2.15 -7.28
C ARG A 219 -14.77 -2.46 -7.63
N VAL A 220 -15.06 -2.70 -8.91
CA VAL A 220 -16.40 -3.04 -9.40
C VAL A 220 -16.94 -4.31 -8.73
N VAL A 221 -16.11 -5.35 -8.60
CA VAL A 221 -16.49 -6.61 -7.96
C VAL A 221 -16.87 -6.40 -6.50
N ALA A 222 -16.02 -5.73 -5.72
CA ALA A 222 -16.33 -5.51 -4.30
C ALA A 222 -17.50 -4.55 -4.09
N ASP A 223 -17.74 -3.58 -4.98
CA ASP A 223 -18.89 -2.69 -4.87
C ASP A 223 -20.22 -3.42 -5.21
N ARG A 224 -20.20 -4.47 -6.06
CA ARG A 224 -21.39 -5.27 -6.41
C ARG A 224 -21.64 -6.47 -5.48
N TYR A 225 -20.57 -7.07 -4.97
CA TYR A 225 -20.64 -8.40 -4.33
C TYR A 225 -19.92 -8.47 -2.98
N GLY A 226 -19.27 -7.39 -2.54
CA GLY A 226 -18.38 -7.41 -1.38
C GLY A 226 -19.05 -7.73 -0.04
N GLU A 227 -20.35 -7.43 0.09
CA GLU A 227 -21.12 -7.58 1.33
C GLU A 227 -21.93 -8.89 1.39
N ARG A 228 -21.83 -9.76 0.38
CA ARG A 228 -22.67 -10.97 0.32
C ARG A 228 -22.17 -12.03 1.30
N GLY A 229 -23.05 -12.39 2.25
CA GLY A 229 -22.88 -13.49 3.20
C GLY A 229 -22.08 -13.09 4.45
N GLU A 230 -22.53 -13.57 5.61
CA GLU A 230 -21.76 -13.39 6.85
C GLU A 230 -20.50 -14.29 6.81
N PRO A 231 -19.29 -13.72 6.95
CA PRO A 231 -18.07 -14.51 6.96
C PRO A 231 -18.02 -15.41 8.21
N GLY A 232 -17.58 -16.65 8.04
CA GLY A 232 -17.35 -17.57 9.16
C GLY A 232 -16.17 -17.16 10.05
N VAL A 233 -15.90 -17.96 11.08
CA VAL A 233 -14.90 -17.62 12.11
C VAL A 233 -13.51 -17.50 11.48
N ALA A 234 -13.13 -18.41 10.59
CA ALA A 234 -11.81 -18.42 9.97
C ALA A 234 -11.59 -17.18 9.09
N VAL A 235 -12.55 -16.83 8.25
CA VAL A 235 -12.50 -15.64 7.39
C VAL A 235 -12.46 -14.35 8.23
N ARG A 236 -13.22 -14.28 9.33
CA ARG A 236 -13.15 -13.15 10.27
C ARG A 236 -11.78 -13.04 10.93
N THR A 237 -11.15 -14.16 11.30
CA THR A 237 -9.79 -14.14 11.86
C THR A 237 -8.78 -13.60 10.86
N VAL A 238 -8.82 -14.03 9.59
CA VAL A 238 -7.94 -13.50 8.54
C VAL A 238 -8.16 -12.00 8.35
N THR A 239 -9.41 -11.55 8.31
CA THR A 239 -9.76 -10.13 8.19
C THR A 239 -9.22 -9.32 9.36
N ALA A 240 -9.41 -9.80 10.59
CA ALA A 240 -8.89 -9.15 11.79
C ALA A 240 -7.35 -9.14 11.80
N GLY A 241 -6.71 -10.24 11.42
CA GLY A 241 -5.25 -10.35 11.32
C GLY A 241 -4.67 -9.34 10.35
N LEU A 242 -5.26 -9.22 9.17
CA LEU A 242 -4.87 -8.23 8.18
C LEU A 242 -5.09 -6.79 8.69
N ARG A 243 -6.21 -6.50 9.37
CA ARG A 243 -6.48 -5.18 9.97
C ARG A 243 -5.41 -4.82 10.99
N TRP A 244 -5.10 -5.73 11.93
CA TRP A 244 -4.09 -5.50 12.95
C TRP A 244 -2.69 -5.43 12.37
N ALA A 245 -2.36 -6.25 11.38
CA ALA A 245 -1.07 -6.19 10.70
C ALA A 245 -0.85 -4.82 10.06
N LEU A 246 -1.83 -4.28 9.33
CA LEU A 246 -1.71 -2.94 8.76
C LEU A 246 -1.60 -1.85 9.84
N VAL A 247 -2.43 -1.92 10.89
CA VAL A 247 -2.37 -0.92 11.97
C VAL A 247 -1.00 -0.91 12.67
N LEU A 248 -0.48 -2.09 12.99
CA LEU A 248 0.80 -2.23 13.70
C LEU A 248 2.00 -1.97 12.79
N PHE A 249 1.89 -2.29 11.50
CA PHE A 249 2.97 -2.07 10.54
C PHE A 249 3.05 -0.62 10.06
N PHE A 250 1.98 0.18 10.22
CA PHE A 250 1.91 1.54 9.69
C PHE A 250 3.09 2.42 10.08
N VAL A 251 3.44 2.49 11.37
CA VAL A 251 4.56 3.33 11.84
C VAL A 251 5.94 2.76 11.46
N PRO A 252 6.24 1.45 11.65
CA PRO A 252 7.58 0.93 11.35
C PRO A 252 7.82 0.58 9.87
N ALA A 253 6.81 0.62 8.98
CA ALA A 253 6.92 0.06 7.63
C ALA A 253 8.16 0.54 6.85
N LEU A 254 8.44 1.85 6.86
CA LEU A 254 9.57 2.39 6.11
C LEU A 254 10.91 1.98 6.72
N ALA A 255 11.01 1.98 8.06
CA ALA A 255 12.21 1.54 8.76
C ALA A 255 12.50 0.05 8.51
N VAL A 256 11.46 -0.80 8.49
CA VAL A 256 11.60 -2.23 8.16
C VAL A 256 12.04 -2.42 6.72
N ARG A 257 11.49 -1.65 5.77
CA ARG A 257 11.90 -1.72 4.36
C ARG A 257 13.35 -1.29 4.17
N TYR A 258 13.71 -0.10 4.63
CA TYR A 258 15.06 0.45 4.43
C TYR A 258 16.12 -0.22 5.30
N GLY A 259 15.75 -0.78 6.45
CA GLY A 259 16.67 -1.54 7.28
C GLY A 259 17.30 -2.70 6.52
N VAL A 260 16.58 -3.37 5.61
CA VAL A 260 17.15 -4.40 4.73
C VAL A 260 18.25 -3.82 3.83
N ASN A 261 17.99 -2.67 3.21
CA ASN A 261 18.92 -2.00 2.29
C ASN A 261 20.15 -1.43 3.02
N LEU A 262 20.03 -1.12 4.31
CA LEU A 262 21.11 -0.62 5.17
C LEU A 262 21.88 -1.74 5.89
N GLY A 263 21.73 -3.01 5.47
CA GLY A 263 22.43 -4.14 6.07
C GLY A 263 21.86 -4.67 7.39
N LEU A 264 20.71 -4.14 7.83
CA LEU A 264 19.98 -4.56 9.04
C LEU A 264 18.85 -5.56 8.70
N ALA A 265 19.13 -6.50 7.80
CA ALA A 265 18.14 -7.47 7.33
C ALA A 265 17.55 -8.32 8.47
N LEU A 266 18.38 -8.80 9.39
CA LEU A 266 17.94 -9.61 10.54
C LEU A 266 17.04 -8.82 11.51
N PRO A 267 17.44 -7.63 12.01
CA PRO A 267 16.55 -6.78 12.80
C PRO A 267 15.23 -6.43 12.08
N SER A 268 15.30 -6.14 10.77
CA SER A 268 14.11 -5.81 9.98
C SER A 268 13.16 -7.00 9.87
N ALA A 269 13.69 -8.20 9.63
CA ALA A 269 12.92 -9.43 9.61
C ALA A 269 12.31 -9.74 10.98
N ALA A 270 13.06 -9.55 12.07
CA ALA A 270 12.57 -9.74 13.43
C ALA A 270 11.43 -8.75 13.78
N ALA A 271 11.58 -7.48 13.40
CA ALA A 271 10.54 -6.46 13.59
C ALA A 271 9.28 -6.77 12.77
N GLY A 272 9.43 -7.16 11.50
CA GLY A 272 8.31 -7.60 10.67
C GLY A 272 7.60 -8.82 11.24
N LEU A 273 8.35 -9.82 11.71
CA LEU A 273 7.80 -11.01 12.36
C LEU A 273 7.07 -10.66 13.66
N ALA A 274 7.63 -9.78 14.49
CA ALA A 274 6.99 -9.33 15.72
C ALA A 274 5.63 -8.65 15.44
N VAL A 275 5.54 -7.82 14.39
CA VAL A 275 4.28 -7.23 13.94
C VAL A 275 3.28 -8.31 13.50
N CYS A 276 3.72 -9.30 12.71
CA CYS A 276 2.88 -10.41 12.27
C CYS A 276 2.35 -11.25 13.44
N VAL A 277 3.22 -11.57 14.41
CA VAL A 277 2.83 -12.34 15.62
C VAL A 277 1.84 -11.55 16.46
N ALA A 278 2.12 -10.26 16.73
CA ALA A 278 1.21 -9.41 17.49
C ALA A 278 -0.16 -9.28 16.81
N ALA A 279 -0.18 -9.08 15.49
CA ALA A 279 -1.41 -9.03 14.70
C ALA A 279 -2.19 -10.33 14.76
N ALA A 280 -1.52 -11.48 14.65
CA ALA A 280 -2.13 -12.79 14.76
C ALA A 280 -2.75 -12.98 16.16
N LEU A 281 -2.02 -12.69 17.24
CA LEU A 281 -2.54 -12.82 18.60
C LEU A 281 -3.79 -11.96 18.85
N LEU A 282 -3.79 -10.71 18.38
CA LEU A 282 -4.94 -9.81 18.49
C LEU A 282 -6.14 -10.33 17.69
N ALA A 283 -5.90 -10.84 16.47
CA ALA A 283 -6.93 -11.41 15.62
C ALA A 283 -7.55 -12.69 16.20
N VAL A 284 -6.72 -13.57 16.77
CA VAL A 284 -7.18 -14.79 17.47
C VAL A 284 -8.03 -14.40 18.68
N ARG A 285 -7.56 -13.45 19.49
CA ARG A 285 -8.30 -12.94 20.65
C ARG A 285 -9.66 -12.38 20.27
N GLU A 286 -9.73 -11.64 19.16
CA GLU A 286 -10.98 -11.06 18.65
C GLU A 286 -11.93 -12.13 18.10
N ALA A 287 -11.42 -13.08 17.30
CA ALA A 287 -12.23 -14.08 16.64
C ALA A 287 -12.74 -15.20 17.57
N LEU A 288 -11.95 -15.58 18.59
CA LEU A 288 -12.28 -16.67 19.50
C LEU A 288 -12.99 -16.24 20.77
N ARG A 289 -13.24 -14.94 20.96
CA ARG A 289 -13.93 -14.43 22.15
C ARG A 289 -15.33 -15.08 22.27
N GLY A 290 -15.56 -15.80 23.37
CA GLY A 290 -16.83 -16.47 23.64
C GLY A 290 -17.06 -17.79 22.88
N GLN A 291 -16.04 -18.36 22.21
CA GLN A 291 -16.16 -19.65 21.53
C GLN A 291 -15.89 -20.84 22.47
N ASN A 292 -16.50 -22.00 22.18
CA ASN A 292 -16.27 -23.23 22.94
C ASN A 292 -14.98 -23.97 22.49
N ARG A 293 -14.43 -24.84 23.35
CA ARG A 293 -13.14 -25.54 23.11
C ARG A 293 -13.12 -26.38 21.82
N VAL A 294 -14.24 -27.05 21.48
CA VAL A 294 -14.36 -27.89 20.27
C VAL A 294 -14.25 -27.03 19.01
N ARG A 295 -14.87 -25.85 18.98
CA ARG A 295 -14.76 -24.90 17.86
C ARG A 295 -13.35 -24.32 17.75
N VAL A 296 -12.65 -24.11 18.87
CA VAL A 296 -11.24 -23.67 18.85
C VAL A 296 -10.33 -24.71 18.20
N ALA A 297 -10.47 -25.99 18.55
CA ALA A 297 -9.66 -27.05 17.94
C ALA A 297 -9.89 -27.17 16.42
N GLY A 298 -11.16 -27.11 15.99
CA GLY A 298 -11.50 -27.08 14.57
C GLY A 298 -10.92 -25.87 13.85
N TRP A 299 -11.01 -24.68 14.45
CA TRP A 299 -10.42 -23.45 13.94
C TRP A 299 -8.90 -23.55 13.81
N CYS A 300 -8.18 -24.13 14.78
CA CYS A 300 -6.73 -24.33 14.70
C CYS A 300 -6.35 -25.16 13.46
N GLY A 301 -7.07 -26.27 13.22
CA GLY A 301 -6.84 -27.11 12.04
C GLY A 301 -7.11 -26.36 10.72
N GLN A 302 -8.14 -25.52 10.68
CA GLN A 302 -8.43 -24.68 9.51
C GLN A 302 -7.34 -23.64 9.26
N MET A 303 -6.86 -22.95 10.30
CA MET A 303 -5.79 -21.96 10.18
C MET A 303 -4.46 -22.59 9.78
N ALA A 304 -4.11 -23.75 10.34
CA ALA A 304 -2.91 -24.48 9.95
C ALA A 304 -2.97 -24.86 8.46
N ARG A 305 -4.13 -25.35 7.98
CA ARG A 305 -4.34 -25.67 6.56
C ARG A 305 -4.26 -24.42 5.68
N ALA A 306 -4.91 -23.33 6.06
CA ALA A 306 -4.89 -22.08 5.31
C ALA A 306 -3.47 -21.49 5.22
N ALA A 307 -2.71 -21.51 6.33
CA ALA A 307 -1.32 -21.07 6.37
C ALA A 307 -0.42 -21.96 5.49
N GLY A 308 -0.59 -23.29 5.57
CA GLY A 308 0.17 -24.24 4.75
C GLY A 308 -0.08 -24.06 3.25
N VAL A 309 -1.36 -24.04 2.83
CA VAL A 309 -1.73 -23.86 1.42
C VAL A 309 -1.31 -22.48 0.92
N GLY A 310 -1.53 -21.43 1.72
CA GLY A 310 -1.09 -20.07 1.39
C GLY A 310 0.42 -19.98 1.24
N GLY A 311 1.19 -20.58 2.16
CA GLY A 311 2.64 -20.62 2.11
C GLY A 311 3.17 -21.30 0.84
N VAL A 312 2.64 -22.48 0.51
CA VAL A 312 3.01 -23.19 -0.73
C VAL A 312 2.66 -22.37 -1.96
N ALA A 313 1.44 -21.81 -2.04
CA ALA A 313 1.01 -21.02 -3.18
C ALA A 313 1.87 -19.75 -3.36
N GLY A 314 2.24 -19.09 -2.26
CA GLY A 314 3.16 -17.94 -2.28
C GLY A 314 4.56 -18.31 -2.74
N LEU A 315 5.12 -19.44 -2.27
CA LEU A 315 6.42 -19.94 -2.71
C LEU A 315 6.43 -20.28 -4.21
N VAL A 316 5.39 -20.95 -4.69
CA VAL A 316 5.22 -21.22 -6.13
C VAL A 316 5.16 -19.91 -6.92
N ALA A 317 4.35 -18.94 -6.47
CA ALA A 317 4.23 -17.64 -7.12
C ALA A 317 5.54 -16.84 -7.14
N ARG A 318 6.38 -16.97 -6.10
CA ARG A 318 7.73 -16.40 -6.06
C ARG A 318 8.59 -16.94 -7.20
N HIS A 319 8.59 -18.26 -7.38
CA HIS A 319 9.43 -18.95 -8.37
C HIS A 319 8.86 -18.98 -9.79
N ALA A 320 7.58 -18.64 -9.96
CA ALA A 320 6.90 -18.69 -11.25
C ALA A 320 7.32 -17.59 -12.24
N ALA A 321 7.97 -16.51 -11.78
CA ALA A 321 8.45 -15.45 -12.65
C ALA A 321 9.71 -14.78 -12.08
N SER A 322 10.61 -14.38 -12.98
CA SER A 322 11.74 -13.51 -12.66
C SER A 322 11.26 -12.06 -12.67
N ASP A 323 11.33 -11.38 -11.53
CA ASP A 323 11.06 -9.95 -11.45
C ASP A 323 12.36 -9.15 -11.48
N ALA A 324 12.32 -7.96 -12.07
CA ALA A 324 13.43 -7.01 -12.00
C ALA A 324 13.70 -6.52 -10.56
N TYR A 325 12.67 -6.51 -9.71
CA TYR A 325 12.72 -6.10 -8.32
C TYR A 325 12.19 -7.19 -7.39
N TYR A 326 12.90 -7.47 -6.30
CA TYR A 326 12.46 -8.48 -5.35
C TYR A 326 11.13 -8.09 -4.68
N GLU A 327 10.82 -6.80 -4.56
CA GLU A 327 9.55 -6.30 -4.03
C GLU A 327 8.35 -6.72 -4.88
N ALA A 328 8.50 -6.80 -6.20
CA ALA A 328 7.43 -7.27 -7.08
C ALA A 328 7.17 -8.77 -6.87
N ALA A 329 8.23 -9.56 -6.69
CA ALA A 329 8.13 -10.97 -6.35
C ALA A 329 7.45 -11.18 -4.99
N LEU A 330 7.84 -10.40 -3.96
CA LEU A 330 7.24 -10.44 -2.63
C LEU A 330 5.76 -10.04 -2.67
N LEU A 331 5.41 -8.98 -3.40
CA LEU A 331 4.03 -8.53 -3.56
C LEU A 331 3.16 -9.58 -4.23
N ARG A 332 3.64 -10.20 -5.32
CA ARG A 332 2.93 -11.30 -5.99
C ARG A 332 2.77 -12.50 -5.05
N SER A 333 3.84 -12.90 -4.37
CA SER A 333 3.83 -14.04 -3.44
C SER A 333 2.85 -13.81 -2.29
N ALA A 334 2.86 -12.63 -1.68
CA ALA A 334 1.96 -12.27 -0.60
C ALA A 334 0.50 -12.23 -1.06
N ALA A 335 0.23 -11.68 -2.25
CA ALA A 335 -1.12 -11.64 -2.81
C ALA A 335 -1.67 -13.05 -3.07
N VAL A 336 -0.90 -13.93 -3.71
CA VAL A 336 -1.31 -15.30 -3.99
C VAL A 336 -1.49 -16.11 -2.69
N ALA A 337 -0.55 -15.98 -1.75
CA ALA A 337 -0.66 -16.62 -0.44
C ALA A 337 -1.93 -16.19 0.30
N PHE A 338 -2.22 -14.89 0.31
CA PHE A 338 -3.42 -14.33 0.93
C PHE A 338 -4.70 -14.85 0.27
N LEU A 339 -4.78 -14.81 -1.06
CA LEU A 339 -5.96 -15.30 -1.80
C LEU A 339 -6.21 -16.79 -1.52
N ALA A 340 -5.18 -17.62 -1.57
CA ALA A 340 -5.27 -19.04 -1.27
C ALA A 340 -5.74 -19.29 0.17
N ALA A 341 -5.17 -18.57 1.15
CA ALA A 341 -5.59 -18.68 2.55
C ALA A 341 -7.06 -18.27 2.74
N VAL A 342 -7.51 -17.16 2.15
CA VAL A 342 -8.91 -16.71 2.20
C VAL A 342 -9.86 -17.76 1.61
N LEU A 343 -9.51 -18.36 0.47
CA LEU A 343 -10.33 -19.39 -0.18
C LEU A 343 -10.40 -20.68 0.65
N VAL A 344 -9.30 -21.10 1.27
CA VAL A 344 -9.30 -22.25 2.20
C VAL A 344 -10.18 -21.95 3.41
N CYS A 345 -10.01 -20.79 4.04
CA CYS A 345 -10.86 -20.37 5.16
C CYS A 345 -12.34 -20.40 4.77
N ALA A 346 -12.69 -19.78 3.64
CA ALA A 346 -14.06 -19.73 3.14
C ALA A 346 -14.64 -21.12 2.83
N GLY A 347 -13.86 -22.02 2.23
CA GLY A 347 -14.30 -23.38 1.92
C GLY A 347 -14.45 -24.27 3.16
N THR A 348 -13.71 -23.98 4.23
CA THR A 348 -13.81 -24.72 5.50
C THR A 348 -14.77 -24.10 6.52
N ASP A 349 -15.10 -22.82 6.37
CA ASP A 349 -16.15 -22.13 7.12
C ASP A 349 -17.52 -22.68 6.69
N ARG A 350 -17.89 -23.85 7.20
CA ARG A 350 -19.25 -24.37 7.02
C ARG A 350 -20.24 -23.48 7.78
N PRO A 351 -21.43 -23.20 7.23
CA PRO A 351 -22.49 -22.60 8.00
C PRO A 351 -22.92 -23.60 9.09
N CYS A 352 -22.64 -23.30 10.36
CA CYS A 352 -23.41 -23.86 11.48
C CYS A 352 -24.85 -23.27 11.51
N ALA A 353 -25.48 -23.12 10.34
CA ALA A 353 -26.81 -22.52 10.17
C ALA A 353 -27.94 -23.56 10.29
N GLY A 354 -27.61 -24.84 10.54
CA GLY A 354 -28.59 -25.92 10.65
C GLY A 354 -29.28 -26.04 12.01
N THR A 355 -28.74 -25.45 13.08
CA THR A 355 -29.23 -25.72 14.45
C THR A 355 -30.00 -24.58 15.11
N ASP A 356 -29.88 -23.34 14.63
CA ASP A 356 -30.61 -22.20 15.24
C ASP A 356 -31.97 -21.88 14.60
N ARG A 357 -32.34 -22.53 13.48
CA ARG A 357 -33.72 -22.47 12.96
C ARG A 357 -34.68 -23.41 13.70
N LEU A 358 -34.16 -24.35 14.49
CA LEU A 358 -34.97 -25.29 15.28
C LEU A 358 -35.18 -24.84 16.74
N SER A 359 -34.48 -23.78 17.19
CA SER A 359 -34.59 -23.20 18.53
C SER A 359 -35.52 -21.97 18.61
N ARG A 360 -36.37 -21.73 17.60
CA ARG A 360 -37.60 -20.93 17.75
C ARG A 360 -38.86 -21.80 17.91
N PRO A 361 -39.05 -22.55 19.00
CA PRO A 361 -40.39 -23.00 19.39
C PRO A 361 -41.15 -21.88 20.12
N ALA A 362 -42.36 -21.61 19.62
CA ALA A 362 -43.58 -21.38 20.42
C ALA A 362 -43.93 -20.01 21.05
N ASP A 363 -43.23 -18.90 20.82
CA ASP A 363 -43.73 -17.59 21.32
C ASP A 363 -44.85 -16.96 20.46
N ALA A 364 -45.18 -17.53 19.31
CA ALA A 364 -46.31 -17.09 18.50
C ALA A 364 -47.68 -17.54 19.02
N ALA A 365 -47.74 -18.45 20.01
CA ALA A 365 -49.00 -18.97 20.57
C ALA A 365 -49.54 -18.19 21.78
N ARG A 366 -48.77 -17.26 22.37
CA ARG A 366 -49.17 -16.50 23.58
C ARG A 366 -49.79 -15.12 23.34
N ARG A 367 -50.04 -14.73 22.09
CA ARG A 367 -50.69 -13.43 21.76
C ARG A 367 -52.15 -13.56 21.29
N ARG A 368 -52.80 -14.69 21.56
CA ARG A 368 -54.24 -14.90 21.34
C ARG A 368 -54.84 -15.59 22.57
N SER A 369 -54.93 -14.87 23.68
CA SER A 369 -55.78 -15.21 24.82
C SER A 369 -56.13 -13.93 25.56
#